data_AF-A0A450WSK1-F1
#
_entry.id   AF-A0A450WSK1-F1
#
_cell.length_a   1.000
_cell.length_b   1.000
_cell.length_c   1.000
_cell.angle_alpha   90.00
_cell.angle_beta   90.00
_cell.angle_gamma   90.00
#
_symmetry.space_group_name_H-M   'P 1'
#
loop_
_entity.id
_entity.type
_entity.pdbx_description
1 polymer ?
#
loop_
_entity_poly.entity_id
_entity_poly.type
_entity_poly.pdbx_seq_one_letter_code
_entity_poly.pdbx_strand_id
1 'polypeptide(L)'
;MTNSRLTDPEILEQRFPVLLERFAIHRGSGGAGRFRGGDGVVRRIRFLEPLSAGILSNHRKVPPFGMAGEEPGQVGKNSVERTDGRCEDLASAEEVAMEAGDVLVIETPGGGGESDKK
;
A
#
# COMPACT_ATOMS: atom_id res chain seq x y z
N MET A 1 -5.21 5.37 11.06
CA MET A 1 -5.02 6.53 11.97
C MET A 1 -5.33 7.79 11.19
N THR A 2 -6.25 8.64 11.64
CA THR A 2 -6.74 9.82 10.90
C THR A 2 -5.95 11.11 11.17
N ASN A 3 -4.98 11.08 12.09
CA ASN A 3 -4.13 12.22 12.46
C ASN A 3 -2.63 11.89 12.42
N SER A 4 -2.23 10.93 11.58
CA SER A 4 -0.84 10.60 11.36
C SER A 4 -0.35 11.37 10.14
N ARG A 5 0.57 12.32 10.35
CA ARG A 5 1.33 12.88 9.24
C ARG A 5 2.16 11.77 8.62
N LEU A 6 2.22 11.77 7.30
CA LEU A 6 3.14 10.89 6.60
C LEU A 6 4.56 11.33 6.95
N THR A 7 5.43 10.37 7.28
CA THR A 7 6.86 10.63 7.46
C THR A 7 7.48 10.98 6.11
N ASP A 8 8.26 12.06 6.08
CA ASP A 8 8.97 12.48 4.87
C ASP A 8 9.91 11.37 4.37
N PRO A 9 10.02 11.17 3.04
CA PRO A 9 10.91 10.18 2.45
C PRO A 9 12.36 10.28 2.97
N GLU A 10 12.90 11.48 3.11
CA GLU A 10 14.30 11.68 3.54
C GLU A 10 14.55 11.12 4.95
N ILE A 11 13.56 11.21 5.84
CA ILE A 11 13.67 10.67 7.21
C ILE A 11 13.66 9.14 7.21
N LEU A 12 12.91 8.50 6.29
CA LEU A 12 12.92 7.05 6.13
C LEU A 12 14.29 6.58 5.64
N GLU A 13 14.79 7.19 4.58
CA GLU A 13 16.07 6.83 3.93
C GLU A 13 17.28 7.13 4.81
N GLN A 14 17.19 8.14 5.68
CA GLN A 14 18.24 8.41 6.66
C GLN A 14 18.28 7.38 7.79
N ARG A 15 17.11 6.85 8.20
CA ARG A 15 17.00 5.97 9.37
C ARG A 15 17.24 4.50 9.05
N PHE A 16 17.00 4.10 7.81
CA PHE A 16 17.15 2.72 7.37
C PHE A 16 17.91 2.71 6.03
N PRO A 17 18.73 1.68 5.77
CA PRO A 17 19.44 1.55 4.50
C PRO A 17 18.47 1.12 3.38
N VAL A 18 17.58 2.04 3.01
CA VAL A 18 16.53 1.85 1.98
C VAL A 18 16.43 3.10 1.11
N LEU A 19 15.86 2.94 -0.08
CA LEU A 19 15.53 4.01 -1.01
C LEU A 19 14.05 3.95 -1.39
N LEU A 20 13.31 5.05 -1.26
CA LEU A 20 11.93 5.14 -1.70
C LEU A 20 11.88 5.47 -3.20
N GLU A 21 11.91 4.44 -4.05
CA GLU A 21 11.91 4.61 -5.50
C GLU A 21 10.64 5.24 -6.07
N ARG A 22 9.51 4.98 -5.40
CA ARG A 22 8.21 5.51 -5.82
C ARG A 22 7.36 5.77 -4.62
N PHE A 23 6.73 6.94 -4.63
CA PHE A 23 5.58 7.25 -3.81
C PHE A 23 4.54 7.97 -4.66
N ALA A 24 3.46 7.28 -5.00
CA ALA A 24 2.49 7.75 -5.99
C ALA A 24 1.06 7.38 -5.58
N ILE A 25 0.08 8.04 -6.17
CA ILE A 25 -1.33 7.69 -6.01
C ILE A 25 -1.59 6.34 -6.69
N HIS A 26 -2.28 5.43 -6.00
CA HIS A 26 -2.80 4.18 -6.56
C HIS A 26 -4.09 4.50 -7.33
N ARG A 27 -3.93 5.08 -8.52
CA ARG A 27 -5.02 5.69 -9.28
C ARG A 27 -6.11 4.67 -9.61
N GLY A 28 -7.36 5.04 -9.35
CA GLY A 28 -8.53 4.22 -9.63
C GLY A 28 -8.80 3.12 -8.60
N SER A 29 -8.10 3.13 -7.47
CA SER A 29 -8.37 2.21 -6.36
C SER A 29 -9.58 2.60 -5.53
N GLY A 30 -10.01 3.86 -5.57
CA GLY A 30 -11.23 4.31 -4.92
C GLY A 30 -12.50 3.81 -5.60
N GLY A 31 -13.46 3.38 -4.79
CA GLY A 31 -14.77 2.91 -5.23
C GLY A 31 -15.56 3.99 -5.96
N ALA A 32 -16.31 3.57 -6.97
CA ALA A 32 -17.19 4.45 -7.74
C ALA A 32 -18.43 4.85 -6.93
N GLY A 33 -18.90 6.07 -7.14
CA GLY A 33 -20.12 6.64 -6.58
C GLY A 33 -20.25 8.10 -6.97
N ARG A 34 -21.35 8.76 -6.59
CA ARG A 34 -21.50 10.22 -6.78
C ARG A 34 -20.35 10.97 -6.12
N PHE A 35 -19.95 10.51 -4.94
CA PHE A 35 -18.72 10.89 -4.26
C PHE A 35 -17.78 9.68 -4.32
N ARG A 36 -16.75 9.80 -5.16
CA ARG A 36 -15.74 8.73 -5.32
C ARG A 36 -14.98 8.52 -4.03
N GLY A 37 -14.72 7.26 -3.70
CA GLY A 37 -13.77 6.93 -2.65
C GLY A 37 -12.38 7.45 -2.96
N GLY A 38 -11.61 7.79 -1.92
CA GLY A 38 -10.23 8.24 -2.09
C GLY A 38 -9.33 7.09 -2.61
N ASP A 39 -8.48 7.40 -3.59
CA ASP A 39 -7.45 6.47 -4.04
C ASP A 39 -6.40 6.25 -2.93
N GLY A 40 -5.90 5.02 -2.84
CA GLY A 40 -4.75 4.68 -2.02
C GLY A 40 -3.43 5.21 -2.60
N VAL A 41 -2.32 4.66 -2.11
CA VAL A 41 -0.96 4.99 -2.55
C VAL A 41 -0.16 3.74 -2.86
N VAL A 42 0.78 3.89 -3.79
CA VAL A 42 1.81 2.92 -4.13
C VAL A 42 3.14 3.41 -3.58
N ARG A 43 3.79 2.58 -2.76
CA ARG A 43 5.16 2.79 -2.28
C ARG A 43 6.04 1.65 -2.77
N ARG A 44 7.18 1.98 -3.35
CA ARG A 44 8.23 1.02 -3.73
C ARG A 44 9.49 1.36 -2.96
N ILE A 45 9.92 0.45 -2.10
CA ILE A 45 11.04 0.67 -1.17
C ILE A 45 12.12 -0.35 -1.51
N ARG A 46 13.23 0.09 -2.10
CA ARG A 46 14.40 -0.76 -2.36
C ARG A 46 15.25 -0.87 -1.10
N PHE A 47 15.64 -2.08 -0.75
CA PHE A 47 16.57 -2.35 0.33
C PHE A 47 18.00 -2.23 -0.20
N LEU A 48 18.88 -1.56 0.53
CA LEU A 48 20.28 -1.35 0.14
C LEU A 48 21.23 -2.33 0.83
N GLU A 49 20.79 -2.95 1.91
CA GLU A 49 21.49 -3.97 2.70
C GLU A 49 20.48 -5.07 3.10
N PRO A 50 20.94 -6.23 3.63
CA PRO A 50 20.04 -7.25 4.17
C PRO A 50 19.31 -6.79 5.46
N LEU A 51 17.97 -6.87 5.49
CA LEU A 51 17.13 -6.51 6.65
C LEU A 51 15.91 -7.41 6.75
N SER A 52 15.29 -7.46 7.94
CA SER A 52 13.93 -7.98 8.09
C SER A 52 12.90 -6.86 7.90
N ALA A 53 11.86 -7.14 7.11
CA ALA A 53 10.72 -6.26 6.92
C ALA A 53 9.45 -6.90 7.47
N GLY A 54 8.77 -6.20 8.38
CA GLY A 54 7.46 -6.59 8.89
C GLY A 54 6.35 -5.75 8.29
N ILE A 55 5.28 -6.41 7.82
CA ILE A 55 4.05 -5.75 7.39
C ILE A 55 2.92 -6.09 8.36
N LEU A 56 2.17 -5.06 8.75
CA LEU A 56 0.87 -5.16 9.40
C LEU A 56 -0.11 -4.23 8.69
N SER A 57 -1.09 -4.81 8.01
CA SER A 57 -1.98 -4.04 7.15
C SER A 57 -3.36 -4.67 7.01
N ASN A 58 -4.40 -3.83 6.97
CA ASN A 58 -5.78 -4.26 6.84
C ASN A 58 -6.28 -4.11 5.39
N HIS A 59 -7.49 -4.61 5.13
CA HIS A 59 -8.15 -4.56 3.82
C HIS A 59 -7.35 -5.19 2.67
N ARG A 60 -6.72 -6.34 2.96
CA ARG A 60 -6.02 -7.18 1.95
C ARG A 60 -6.88 -8.31 1.39
N LYS A 61 -8.04 -8.55 2.02
CA LYS A 61 -9.01 -9.59 1.63
C LYS A 61 -10.43 -9.00 1.53
N VAL A 62 -10.83 -8.25 2.56
CA VAL A 62 -12.13 -7.58 2.61
C VAL A 62 -11.96 -6.11 2.21
N PRO A 63 -12.58 -5.66 1.11
CA PRO A 63 -12.44 -4.28 0.65
C PRO A 63 -13.15 -3.29 1.58
N PRO A 64 -12.73 -2.01 1.61
CA PRO A 64 -13.54 -0.95 2.19
C PRO A 64 -14.88 -0.85 1.44
N PHE A 65 -15.99 -0.96 2.18
CA PHE A 65 -17.32 -1.02 1.59
C PHE A 65 -17.75 0.32 1.00
N GLY A 66 -18.50 0.28 -0.10
CA GLY A 66 -19.25 1.43 -0.59
C GLY A 66 -20.52 1.66 0.22
N MET A 67 -20.98 2.91 0.27
CA MET A 67 -22.19 3.31 0.99
C MET A 67 -23.36 3.50 0.04
N ALA A 68 -24.58 3.34 0.54
CA ALA A 68 -25.82 3.54 -0.23
C ALA A 68 -25.97 2.68 -1.51
N GLY A 69 -25.25 1.57 -1.62
CA GLY A 69 -25.27 0.69 -2.80
C GLY A 69 -24.17 0.99 -3.82
N GLU A 70 -23.25 1.89 -3.50
CA GLU A 70 -22.11 2.21 -4.35
C GLU A 70 -20.97 1.18 -4.25
N GLU A 71 -20.01 1.31 -5.16
CA GLU A 71 -18.94 0.34 -5.34
C GLU A 71 -17.90 0.40 -4.20
N PRO A 72 -17.37 -0.76 -3.76
CA PRO A 72 -16.29 -0.80 -2.79
C PRO A 72 -14.97 -0.27 -3.38
N GLY A 73 -14.06 0.12 -2.49
CA GLY A 73 -12.68 0.40 -2.88
C GLY A 73 -11.91 -0.89 -3.16
N GLN A 74 -10.84 -0.81 -3.95
CA GLN A 74 -9.94 -1.94 -4.17
C GLN A 74 -9.26 -2.34 -2.86
N VAL A 75 -9.05 -3.64 -2.66
CA VAL A 75 -8.17 -4.15 -1.61
C VAL A 75 -6.74 -3.71 -1.87
N GLY A 76 -5.97 -3.50 -0.81
CA GLY A 76 -4.54 -3.26 -0.98
C GLY A 76 -3.80 -4.56 -1.27
N LYS A 77 -2.63 -4.44 -1.90
CA LYS A 77 -1.68 -5.55 -2.10
C LYS A 77 -0.29 -5.24 -1.52
N ASN A 78 0.42 -6.27 -1.08
CA ASN A 78 1.83 -6.18 -0.71
C ASN A 78 2.59 -7.26 -1.48
N SER A 79 3.79 -6.95 -1.95
CA SER A 79 4.66 -7.93 -2.57
C SER A 79 6.14 -7.57 -2.43
N VAL A 80 7.00 -8.56 -2.60
CA VAL A 80 8.45 -8.37 -2.74
C VAL A 80 8.85 -8.70 -4.16
N GLU A 81 9.48 -7.74 -4.83
CA GLU A 81 10.20 -7.99 -6.07
C GLU A 81 11.65 -8.34 -5.74
N ARG A 82 12.02 -9.59 -5.99
CA ARG A 82 13.36 -10.12 -5.74
C ARG A 82 14.33 -9.71 -6.86
N THR A 83 15.61 -9.61 -6.53
CA THR A 83 16.68 -9.33 -7.52
C THR A 83 16.80 -10.38 -8.63
N ASP A 84 16.34 -11.61 -8.38
CA ASP A 84 16.28 -12.68 -9.39
C ASP A 84 15.04 -12.62 -10.29
N GLY A 85 14.19 -11.61 -10.13
CA GLY A 85 13.00 -11.37 -10.92
C GLY A 85 11.73 -12.03 -10.39
N ARG A 86 11.80 -12.80 -9.30
CA ARG A 86 10.58 -13.33 -8.64
C ARG A 86 9.78 -12.20 -8.01
N CYS A 87 8.45 -12.36 -8.02
CA CYS A 87 7.54 -11.50 -7.29
C CYS A 87 6.74 -12.35 -6.30
N GLU A 88 6.89 -12.06 -5.02
CA GLU A 88 6.29 -12.81 -3.91
C GLU A 88 5.20 -11.97 -3.27
N ASP A 89 3.95 -12.46 -3.29
CA ASP A 89 2.85 -11.78 -2.61
C ASP A 89 2.95 -11.99 -1.10
N LEU A 90 2.81 -10.90 -0.33
CA LEU A 90 2.82 -10.94 1.13
C LEU A 90 1.39 -10.88 1.70
N ALA A 91 1.17 -11.60 2.79
CA ALA A 91 -0.06 -11.55 3.56
C ALA A 91 -0.26 -10.19 4.26
N SER A 92 -1.41 -10.04 4.90
CA SER A 92 -1.75 -8.84 5.67
C SER A 92 -0.84 -8.61 6.88
N ALA A 93 -0.34 -9.68 7.46
CA ALA A 93 0.55 -9.70 8.62
C ALA A 93 1.64 -10.75 8.37
N GLU A 94 2.84 -10.29 8.03
CA GLU A 94 3.94 -11.17 7.63
C GLU A 94 5.28 -10.49 7.88
N GLU A 95 6.29 -11.27 8.19
CA GLU A 95 7.69 -10.86 8.27
C GLU A 95 8.46 -11.55 7.15
N VAL A 96 9.31 -10.80 6.45
CA VAL A 96 10.09 -11.29 5.32
C VAL A 96 11.53 -10.81 5.41
N ALA A 97 12.47 -11.71 5.16
CA ALA A 97 13.87 -11.36 4.97
C ALA A 97 14.07 -10.72 3.59
N MET A 98 14.73 -9.58 3.56
CA MET A 98 15.03 -8.79 2.38
C MET A 98 16.54 -8.83 2.14
N GLU A 99 16.94 -9.05 0.89
CA GLU A 99 18.33 -8.91 0.47
C GLU A 99 18.58 -7.53 -0.16
N ALA A 100 19.85 -7.15 -0.28
CA ALA A 100 20.23 -5.92 -0.97
C ALA A 100 19.73 -5.95 -2.43
N GLY A 101 18.99 -4.92 -2.81
CA GLY A 101 18.38 -4.76 -4.13
C GLY A 101 16.91 -5.18 -4.20
N ASP A 102 16.42 -6.00 -3.26
CA ASP A 102 15.00 -6.38 -3.22
C ASP A 102 14.11 -5.15 -3.01
N VAL A 103 12.89 -5.19 -3.55
CA VAL A 103 11.94 -4.07 -3.47
C VAL A 103 10.65 -4.51 -2.81
N LEU A 104 10.33 -3.89 -1.68
CA LEU A 104 9.02 -4.03 -1.04
C LEU A 104 8.03 -3.07 -1.71
N VAL A 105 6.97 -3.63 -2.29
CA VAL A 105 5.88 -2.89 -2.93
C VAL A 105 4.66 -2.94 -2.02
N ILE A 106 4.15 -1.76 -1.68
CA ILE A 106 2.97 -1.58 -0.83
C ILE A 106 1.95 -0.76 -1.61
N GLU A 107 0.83 -1.37 -1.94
CA GLU A 107 -0.35 -0.74 -2.52
C GLU A 107 -1.43 -0.67 -1.44
N THR A 108 -1.74 0.53 -0.94
CA THR A 108 -2.76 0.66 0.10
C THR A 108 -4.17 0.55 -0.50
N PRO A 109 -5.17 0.05 0.25
CA PRO A 109 -6.55 0.01 -0.23
C PRO A 109 -7.08 1.40 -0.60
N GLY A 110 -8.04 1.45 -1.51
CA GLY A 110 -8.85 2.64 -1.77
C GLY A 110 -10.10 2.69 -0.89
N GLY A 111 -10.67 3.88 -0.69
CA GLY A 111 -11.95 4.05 0.02
C GLY A 111 -13.14 3.59 -0.83
N GLY A 112 -14.26 3.24 -0.20
CA GLY A 112 -15.51 2.97 -0.91
C GLY A 112 -16.18 4.25 -1.42
N GLY A 113 -16.98 4.12 -2.48
CA GLY A 113 -17.79 5.23 -3.00
C GLY A 113 -19.03 5.50 -2.15
N GLU A 114 -19.62 6.68 -2.33
CA GLU A 114 -20.87 7.07 -1.68
C GLU A 114 -21.80 7.76 -2.68
N SER A 115 -23.10 7.55 -2.50
CA SER A 115 -24.14 8.40 -3.06
C SER A 115 -25.16 8.77 -2.00
N ASP A 116 -25.73 9.96 -2.16
CA ASP A 116 -26.92 10.37 -1.42
C ASP A 116 -28.11 9.50 -1.85
N LYS A 117 -28.74 8.80 -0.90
CA LYS A 117 -30.09 8.26 -1.13
C LYS A 117 -31.06 9.45 -1.15
N LYS A 118 -31.51 9.84 -2.34
CA LYS A 118 -32.74 10.64 -2.46
C LYS A 118 -33.96 9.79 -2.10
#